data_AF-A0A1G6F027-F1
#
_entry.id   AF-A0A1G6F027-F1
#
_cell.length_a   1.000
_cell.length_b   1.000
_cell.length_c   1.000
_cell.angle_alpha   90.00
_cell.angle_beta   90.00
_cell.angle_gamma   90.00
#
_symmetry.space_group_name_H-M   'P 1'
#
loop_
_entity.id
_entity.type
_entity.pdbx_description
1 polymer ?
#
loop_
_entity_poly.entity_id
_entity_poly.type
_entity_poly.pdbx_seq_one_letter_code
_entity_poly.pdbx_strand_id
1 'polypeptide(L)'
;MTEHKEHFADDLANQDHKHYDESTGTQNHNDLEDKWNEIQDEYIASIPELETEDLYFEGGGFNGMLQKMSEITGKSVKEIRNEIENW
;
A
#
# COMPACT_ATOMS: atom_id res chain seq x y z
N MET A 1 -34.56 -46.08 -10.27
CA MET A 1 -33.69 -45.50 -9.23
C MET A 1 -33.84 -44.00 -9.33
N THR A 2 -34.17 -43.40 -8.20
CA THR A 2 -34.81 -42.10 -8.01
C THR A 2 -33.95 -40.92 -8.45
N GLU A 3 -34.60 -39.91 -9.03
CA GLU A 3 -34.09 -38.55 -9.23
C GLU A 3 -33.57 -37.96 -7.91
N HIS A 4 -32.45 -37.23 -7.92
CA HIS A 4 -32.23 -36.12 -7.00
C HIS A 4 -31.34 -35.08 -7.71
N LYS A 5 -31.98 -33.99 -8.13
CA LYS A 5 -31.37 -32.68 -8.33
C LYS A 5 -30.70 -32.29 -7.02
N GLU A 6 -29.44 -31.84 -7.07
CA GLU A 6 -28.95 -30.86 -6.11
C GLU A 6 -28.18 -29.77 -6.85
N HIS A 7 -28.75 -28.58 -6.69
CA HIS A 7 -28.38 -27.31 -7.26
C HIS A 7 -27.74 -26.56 -6.10
N PHE A 8 -26.42 -26.45 -6.08
CA PHE A 8 -25.70 -25.59 -5.15
C PHE A 8 -24.67 -24.78 -5.95
N ALA A 9 -25.20 -23.84 -6.73
CA ALA A 9 -24.51 -22.59 -6.97
C ALA A 9 -24.71 -21.76 -5.69
N ASP A 10 -23.76 -21.85 -4.78
CA ASP A 10 -23.60 -21.00 -3.60
C ASP A 10 -22.25 -20.29 -3.83
N ASP A 11 -22.28 -19.14 -4.50
CA ASP A 11 -22.19 -17.85 -3.83
C ASP A 11 -21.12 -17.83 -2.75
N LEU A 12 -19.89 -17.52 -3.16
CA LEU A 12 -18.90 -16.86 -2.31
C LEU A 12 -17.92 -16.08 -3.20
N ALA A 13 -18.50 -15.24 -4.05
CA ALA A 13 -17.82 -14.12 -4.65
C ALA A 13 -17.73 -12.98 -3.63
N ASN A 14 -17.09 -13.19 -2.47
CA ASN A 14 -16.66 -12.10 -1.62
C ASN A 14 -15.74 -12.57 -0.50
N GLN A 15 -14.46 -12.80 -0.81
CA GLN A 15 -13.42 -12.52 0.15
C GLN A 15 -12.33 -11.77 -0.59
N ASP A 16 -12.37 -10.45 -0.44
CA ASP A 16 -11.23 -9.54 -0.40
C ASP A 16 -10.19 -10.13 0.56
N HIS A 17 -9.52 -11.20 0.11
CA HIS A 17 -8.41 -11.78 0.82
C HIS A 17 -7.25 -10.85 0.47
N LYS A 18 -7.13 -9.77 1.25
CA LYS A 18 -5.85 -9.09 1.44
C LYS A 18 -4.88 -10.16 1.92
N HIS A 19 -4.22 -10.78 0.95
CA HIS A 19 -3.22 -11.81 1.14
C HIS A 19 -1.98 -11.07 1.63
N TYR A 20 -1.94 -10.81 2.94
CA TYR A 20 -0.71 -10.49 3.64
C TYR A 20 0.18 -11.73 3.54
N ASP A 21 0.99 -11.78 2.48
CA ASP A 21 2.00 -12.79 2.29
C ASP A 21 3.10 -12.55 3.33
N GLU A 22 3.00 -13.27 4.44
CA GLU A 22 4.12 -13.50 5.34
C GLU A 22 5.14 -14.37 4.59
N SER A 23 6.06 -13.76 3.83
CA SER A 23 7.30 -14.44 3.41
C SER A 23 8.43 -13.50 2.95
N THR A 24 9.41 -13.37 3.85
CA THR A 24 10.84 -13.45 3.55
C THR A 24 11.46 -12.40 2.61
N GLY A 25 11.98 -11.33 3.21
CA GLY A 25 13.42 -11.04 3.14
C GLY A 25 14.03 -10.77 1.76
N THR A 26 13.37 -9.99 0.90
CA THR A 26 14.03 -9.43 -0.28
C THR A 26 13.67 -7.95 -0.43
N GLN A 27 14.52 -7.05 0.09
CA GLN A 27 14.41 -5.61 -0.13
C GLN A 27 14.55 -5.29 -1.63
N ASN A 28 13.45 -5.37 -2.39
CA ASN A 28 13.32 -4.88 -3.75
C ASN A 28 12.36 -3.69 -3.72
N HIS A 29 12.61 -2.64 -4.50
CA HIS A 29 11.84 -1.39 -4.47
C HIS A 29 10.31 -1.55 -4.54
N ASN A 30 9.79 -2.65 -5.11
CA ASN A 30 8.37 -2.98 -5.12
C ASN A 30 7.77 -3.11 -3.71
N ASP A 31 8.51 -3.63 -2.73
CA ASP A 31 8.04 -3.76 -1.35
C ASP A 31 7.75 -2.41 -0.69
N LEU A 32 8.53 -1.38 -1.03
CA LEU A 32 8.35 -0.06 -0.42
C LEU A 32 7.12 0.65 -0.98
N GLU A 33 6.86 0.49 -2.28
CA GLU A 33 5.64 0.99 -2.91
C GLU A 33 4.40 0.28 -2.37
N ASP A 34 4.47 -1.04 -2.18
CA ASP A 34 3.38 -1.81 -1.59
C ASP A 34 3.12 -1.37 -0.15
N LYS A 35 4.16 -1.37 0.69
CA LYS A 35 4.07 -0.90 2.08
C LYS A 35 3.58 0.53 2.18
N TRP A 36 4.05 1.42 1.30
CA TRP A 36 3.53 2.78 1.19
C TRP A 36 2.02 2.78 0.91
N ASN A 37 1.54 1.98 -0.05
CA ASN A 37 0.11 1.92 -0.35
C ASN A 37 -0.73 1.48 0.85
N GLU A 38 -0.17 0.64 1.72
CA GLU A 38 -0.82 0.20 2.95
C GLU A 38 -0.86 1.26 4.05
N ILE A 39 0.25 1.99 4.23
CA ILE A 39 0.40 2.93 5.35
C ILE A 39 0.10 4.38 4.99
N GLN A 40 -0.04 4.74 3.71
CA GLN A 40 -0.09 6.13 3.25
C GLN A 40 -1.16 6.95 3.98
N ASP A 41 -2.37 6.41 4.16
CA ASP A 41 -3.45 7.10 4.86
C ASP A 41 -3.06 7.45 6.31
N GLU A 42 -2.45 6.50 7.03
CA GLU A 42 -2.04 6.71 8.43
C GLU A 42 -0.81 7.61 8.53
N TYR A 43 0.16 7.41 7.64
CA TYR A 43 1.39 8.20 7.58
C TYR A 43 1.08 9.68 7.29
N ILE A 44 0.22 9.95 6.31
CA ILE A 44 -0.25 11.30 5.99
C ILE A 44 -1.05 11.87 7.16
N ALA A 45 -1.96 11.11 7.76
CA ALA A 45 -2.71 11.56 8.93
C ALA A 45 -1.80 11.90 10.13
N SER A 46 -0.65 11.24 10.27
CA SER A 46 0.34 11.52 11.31
C SER A 46 1.16 12.79 11.05
N ILE A 47 1.18 13.32 9.81
CA ILE A 47 1.96 14.49 9.43
C ILE A 47 0.99 15.56 8.90
N PRO A 48 0.57 16.52 9.73
CA PRO A 48 -0.45 17.51 9.36
C PRO A 48 -0.01 18.48 8.25
N GLU A 49 1.28 18.50 7.92
CA GLU A 49 1.86 19.30 6.82
C GLU A 49 1.77 18.59 5.47
N LEU A 50 1.45 17.29 5.44
CA LEU A 50 1.29 16.51 4.21
C LEU A 50 -0.19 16.39 3.87
N GLU A 51 -0.55 16.76 2.64
CA GLU A 51 -1.88 16.50 2.09
C GLU A 51 -1.80 15.41 1.02
N THR A 52 -2.79 14.53 0.96
CA THR A 52 -2.86 13.43 -0.01
C THR A 52 -2.82 13.95 -1.46
N GLU A 53 -3.32 15.16 -1.68
CA GLU A 53 -3.31 15.85 -2.98
C GLU A 53 -1.87 16.20 -3.44
N ASP A 54 -0.98 16.57 -2.53
CA ASP A 54 0.43 16.85 -2.85
C ASP A 54 1.19 15.58 -3.26
N LEU A 55 0.76 14.44 -2.70
CA LEU A 55 1.36 13.12 -2.89
C LEU A 55 0.78 12.36 -4.08
N TYR A 56 -0.21 12.90 -4.77
CA TYR A 56 -0.70 12.32 -6.01
C TYR A 56 0.35 12.43 -7.12
N PHE A 57 0.77 11.30 -7.69
CA PHE A 57 1.68 11.24 -8.83
C PHE A 57 1.01 10.52 -10.01
N GLU A 58 0.69 11.26 -11.06
CA GLU A 58 0.28 10.67 -12.33
C GLU A 58 1.48 10.00 -13.01
N GLY A 59 1.48 8.67 -13.03
CA GLY A 59 2.16 7.87 -14.06
C GLY A 59 3.70 7.83 -14.03
N GLY A 60 4.36 8.22 -12.93
CA GLY A 60 5.81 8.35 -12.98
C GLY A 60 6.55 8.40 -11.66
N GLY A 61 6.29 7.45 -10.76
CA GLY A 61 7.31 6.98 -9.84
C GLY A 61 7.20 7.50 -8.42
N PHE A 62 7.03 6.54 -7.53
CA PHE A 62 7.16 6.65 -6.08
C PHE A 62 8.39 7.45 -5.61
N ASN A 63 9.50 7.42 -6.34
CA ASN A 63 10.66 8.26 -6.03
C ASN A 63 10.36 9.77 -6.10
N GLY A 64 9.51 10.23 -7.02
CA GLY A 64 9.08 11.63 -7.09
C GLY A 64 8.19 12.03 -5.93
N MET A 65 7.34 11.11 -5.45
CA MET A 65 6.55 11.30 -4.25
C MET A 65 7.44 11.46 -3.02
N LEU A 66 8.45 10.58 -2.85
CA LEU A 66 9.40 10.69 -1.74
C LEU A 66 10.19 12.02 -1.79
N GLN A 67 10.50 12.52 -2.99
CA GLN A 67 11.15 13.82 -3.15
C GLN A 67 10.23 14.98 -2.70
N LYS A 68 8.96 14.98 -3.09
CA LYS A 68 8.00 15.99 -2.61
C LYS A 68 7.83 15.94 -1.09
N MET A 69 7.73 14.74 -0.51
CA MET A 69 7.69 14.57 0.94
C MET A 69 8.93 15.15 1.62
N SER A 70 10.09 14.98 1.00
CA SER A 70 11.35 15.54 1.47
C SER A 70 11.32 17.07 1.50
N GLU A 71 10.72 17.69 0.49
CA GLU A 71 10.56 19.15 0.41
C GLU A 71 9.56 19.69 1.44
N ILE A 72 8.46 18.98 1.69
CA ILE A 72 7.41 19.40 2.63
C ILE A 72 7.86 19.20 4.08
N THR A 73 8.33 17.99 4.41
CA THR A 73 8.71 17.63 5.79
C THR A 73 10.11 18.14 6.17
N GLY A 74 10.91 18.57 5.19
CA GLY A 74 12.31 18.91 5.37
C GLY A 74 13.23 17.71 5.69
N LYS A 75 12.69 16.48 5.71
CA LYS A 75 13.45 15.25 5.93
C LYS A 75 14.15 14.80 4.65
N SER A 76 15.19 13.99 4.76
CA SER A 76 15.81 13.40 3.56
C SER A 76 14.95 12.28 2.97
N VAL A 77 14.94 12.11 1.64
CA VAL A 77 14.31 10.95 0.95
C VAL A 77 14.66 9.61 1.60
N LYS A 78 15.91 9.46 2.06
CA LYS A 78 16.37 8.26 2.76
C LYS A 78 15.66 8.05 4.11
N GLU A 79 15.45 9.12 4.87
CA GLU A 79 14.76 9.06 6.17
C GLU A 79 13.29 8.70 5.96
N ILE A 80 12.63 9.33 4.99
CA ILE A 80 11.23 9.04 4.63
C ILE A 80 11.09 7.57 4.20
N ARG A 81 11.99 7.09 3.33
CA ARG A 81 12.04 5.67 2.96
C ARG A 81 12.18 4.78 4.21
N ASN A 82 13.09 5.10 5.11
CA ASN A 82 13.30 4.31 6.31
C ASN A 82 12.08 4.35 7.25
N GLU A 83 11.39 5.48 7.37
CA GLU A 83 10.14 5.57 8.11
C GLU A 83 9.06 4.68 7.49
N ILE A 84 8.90 4.71 6.17
CA ILE A 84 7.97 3.82 5.45
C ILE A 84 8.35 2.35 5.65
N GLU A 85 9.65 2.00 5.60
CA GLU A 85 10.12 0.63 5.87
C GLU A 85 9.81 0.17 7.31
N ASN A 86 9.82 1.07 8.29
CA ASN A 86 9.70 0.75 9.72
C ASN A 86 8.35 1.12 10.36
N TRP A 87 7.42 1.69 9.59
CA TRP A 87 6.04 1.91 9.99
C TRP A 87 5.35 0.58 10.31
#